data_AF-A0A261GET9-F1
#
_entry.id   AF-A0A261GET9-F1
#
_cell.length_a   1.000
_cell.length_b   1.000
_cell.length_c   1.000
_cell.angle_alpha   90.00
_cell.angle_beta   90.00
_cell.angle_gamma   90.00
#
_symmetry.space_group_name_H-M   'P 1'
#
loop_
_entity.id
_entity.type
_entity.pdbx_description
1 polymer ?
#
loop_
_entity_poly.entity_id
_entity_poly.type
_entity_poly.pdbx_seq_one_letter_code
_entity_poly.pdbx_strand_id
1 'polypeptide(L)'
;GRLGESEAAAPALRQACERGGEFWTRSYADYQLALIALLQGRPEASATHARAMLAGKHRLRDSFGIALGLDLLAAAIAAQGAGAQAARVYGTGHAYWRMVGHPQRGTPELGPVRERCELQSRAAIRDDAYQRAFERGQSDNAEVGLAAALRTELHL
;
A
#
# COMPACT_ATOMS: atom_id res chain seq x y z
N GLY A 1 -2.05 15.69 -13.81
CA GLY A 1 -3.20 15.73 -12.87
C GLY A 1 -3.10 16.94 -11.96
N ARG A 2 -4.21 17.39 -11.36
CA ARG A 2 -4.31 18.57 -10.47
C ARG A 2 -3.83 18.23 -9.04
N LEU A 3 -2.58 17.80 -8.90
CA LEU A 3 -2.04 17.26 -7.64
C LEU A 3 -2.17 18.24 -6.47
N GLY A 4 -1.89 19.53 -6.69
CA GLY A 4 -1.96 20.56 -5.63
C GLY A 4 -3.36 20.80 -5.07
N GLU A 5 -4.40 20.65 -5.88
CA GLU A 5 -5.79 20.79 -5.39
C GLU A 5 -6.25 19.56 -4.61
N SER A 6 -5.83 18.38 -5.07
CA SER A 6 -6.07 17.12 -4.36
C SER A 6 -5.39 17.13 -2.98
N GLU A 7 -4.19 17.71 -2.89
CA GLU A 7 -3.44 17.85 -1.65
C GLU A 7 -4.13 18.75 -0.62
N ALA A 8 -4.80 19.82 -1.06
CA ALA A 8 -5.54 20.70 -0.17
C ALA A 8 -6.87 20.09 0.32
N ALA A 9 -7.59 19.36 -0.55
CA ALA A 9 -8.93 18.85 -0.25
C ALA A 9 -8.91 17.55 0.59
N ALA A 10 -7.95 16.65 0.35
CA ALA A 10 -7.93 15.33 0.97
C ALA A 10 -7.76 15.35 2.51
N PRO A 11 -6.90 16.20 3.12
CA PRO A 11 -6.80 16.30 4.57
C PRO A 11 -8.09 16.78 5.23
N ALA A 12 -8.76 17.77 4.63
CA ALA A 12 -10.02 18.32 5.15
C ALA A 12 -11.14 17.26 5.14
N LEU A 13 -11.25 16.50 4.04
CA LEU A 13 -12.18 15.38 3.94
C LEU A 13 -11.88 14.30 4.99
N ARG A 14 -10.61 13.89 5.13
CA ARG A 14 -10.18 12.89 6.12
C ARG A 14 -10.58 13.30 7.54
N GLN A 15 -10.34 14.55 7.92
CA GLN A 15 -10.67 15.07 9.24
C GLN A 15 -12.20 15.12 9.48
N ALA A 16 -12.98 15.44 8.44
CA ALA A 16 -14.44 15.42 8.53
C ALA A 16 -14.98 14.00 8.77
N CYS A 17 -14.45 13.00 8.05
CA CYS A 17 -14.82 11.60 8.23
C CYS A 17 -14.42 11.06 9.60
N GLU A 18 -13.23 11.45 10.12
CA GLU A 18 -12.80 11.10 11.47
C GLU A 18 -13.77 11.59 12.55
N ARG A 19 -14.22 12.85 12.46
CA ARG A 19 -15.21 13.39 13.39
C ARG A 19 -16.57 12.70 13.29
N GLY A 20 -16.95 12.27 12.09
CA GLY A 20 -18.23 11.59 11.83
C GLY A 20 -18.21 10.07 12.06
N GLY A 21 -17.05 9.48 12.38
CA GLY A 21 -16.91 8.01 12.45
C GLY A 21 -17.14 7.30 11.11
N GLU A 22 -16.97 8.01 10.00
CA GLU A 22 -17.19 7.49 8.66
C GLU A 22 -15.91 6.81 8.15
N PHE A 23 -15.98 5.52 7.84
CA PHE A 23 -14.80 4.70 7.54
C PHE A 23 -14.55 4.51 6.05
N TRP A 24 -15.60 4.49 5.22
CA TRP A 24 -15.47 4.18 3.80
C TRP A 24 -14.79 5.33 3.06
N THR A 25 -15.31 6.54 3.18
CA THR A 25 -14.77 7.76 2.57
C THR A 25 -13.40 8.09 3.15
N ARG A 26 -13.21 7.92 4.47
CA ARG A 26 -11.91 8.08 5.11
C ARG A 26 -10.84 7.21 4.46
N SER A 27 -11.14 5.92 4.23
CA SER A 27 -10.20 5.00 3.61
C SER A 27 -9.79 5.40 2.18
N TYR A 28 -10.69 6.05 1.42
CA TYR A 28 -10.37 6.62 0.11
C TYR A 28 -9.59 7.93 0.19
N ALA A 29 -9.84 8.76 1.21
CA ALA A 29 -9.02 9.94 1.46
C ALA A 29 -7.58 9.54 1.83
N ASP A 30 -7.42 8.51 2.67
CA ASP A 30 -6.11 7.94 3.00
C ASP A 30 -5.42 7.33 1.76
N TYR A 31 -6.14 6.64 0.87
CA TYR A 31 -5.60 6.20 -0.44
C TYR A 31 -5.00 7.38 -1.23
N GLN A 32 -5.76 8.46 -1.36
CA GLN A 32 -5.36 9.62 -2.15
C GLN A 32 -4.15 10.33 -1.54
N LEU A 33 -4.13 10.48 -0.21
CA LEU A 33 -2.98 11.03 0.52
C LEU A 33 -1.73 10.16 0.40
N ALA A 34 -1.88 8.83 0.45
CA ALA A 34 -0.76 7.91 0.25
C ALA A 34 -0.15 8.08 -1.14
N LEU A 35 -0.97 8.08 -2.19
CA LEU A 35 -0.51 8.26 -3.57
C LEU A 35 0.17 9.62 -3.77
N ILE A 36 -0.41 10.71 -3.25
CA ILE A 36 0.19 12.05 -3.34
C ILE A 36 1.56 12.07 -2.65
N ALA A 37 1.66 11.54 -1.43
CA ALA A 37 2.91 11.48 -0.68
C ALA A 37 3.97 10.66 -1.42
N LEU A 38 3.60 9.52 -2.00
CA LEU A 38 4.52 8.68 -2.77
C LEU A 38 5.05 9.43 -4.01
N LEU A 39 4.18 10.09 -4.77
CA LEU A 39 4.54 10.84 -5.97
C LEU A 39 5.40 12.07 -5.66
N GLN A 40 5.28 12.63 -4.46
CA GLN A 40 6.12 13.74 -3.97
C GLN A 40 7.42 13.27 -3.29
N GLY A 41 7.71 11.97 -3.29
CA GLY A 41 8.93 11.44 -2.67
C GLY A 41 8.92 11.51 -1.14
N ARG A 42 7.74 11.38 -0.52
CA ARG A 42 7.54 11.34 0.94
C ARG A 42 7.11 9.93 1.37
N PRO A 43 7.99 8.92 1.29
CA PRO A 43 7.58 7.53 1.38
C PRO A 43 7.16 7.11 2.80
N GLU A 44 7.64 7.75 3.86
CA GLU A 44 7.19 7.50 5.24
C GLU A 44 5.73 7.95 5.42
N ALA A 45 5.40 9.16 4.97
CA ALA A 45 4.04 9.69 5.00
C ALA A 45 3.09 8.82 4.14
N SER A 46 3.57 8.37 2.97
CA SER A 46 2.83 7.43 2.13
C SER A 46 2.52 6.12 2.87
N ALA A 47 3.51 5.53 3.55
CA ALA A 47 3.32 4.30 4.31
C ALA A 47 2.32 4.48 5.46
N THR A 48 2.36 5.61 6.17
CA THR A 48 1.38 5.93 7.22
C THR A 48 -0.04 5.98 6.68
N HIS A 49 -0.27 6.70 5.57
CA HIS A 49 -1.60 6.79 4.95
C HIS A 49 -2.06 5.45 4.38
N ALA A 50 -1.18 4.68 3.74
CA ALA A 50 -1.52 3.36 3.22
C ALA A 50 -1.93 2.39 4.34
N ARG A 51 -1.27 2.42 5.51
CA ARG A 51 -1.68 1.63 6.68
C ARG A 51 -3.03 2.07 7.25
N ALA A 52 -3.29 3.38 7.31
CA ALA A 52 -4.59 3.90 7.73
C ALA A 52 -5.72 3.45 6.78
N MET A 53 -5.48 3.52 5.48
CA MET A 53 -6.37 2.96 4.45
C MET A 53 -6.62 1.47 4.70
N LEU A 54 -5.57 0.66 4.83
CA LEU A 54 -5.66 -0.79 5.05
C LEU A 54 -6.49 -1.14 6.29
N ALA A 55 -6.31 -0.40 7.40
CA ALA A 55 -7.10 -0.61 8.61
C ALA A 55 -8.60 -0.35 8.37
N GLY A 56 -8.93 0.70 7.62
CA GLY A 56 -10.31 0.98 7.20
C GLY A 56 -10.89 -0.10 6.28
N LYS A 57 -10.12 -0.54 5.27
CA LYS A 57 -10.53 -1.56 4.31
C LYS A 57 -10.69 -2.94 4.94
N HIS A 58 -9.84 -3.30 5.90
CA HIS A 58 -9.96 -4.52 6.69
C HIS A 58 -11.27 -4.56 7.49
N ARG A 59 -11.60 -3.45 8.18
CA ARG A 59 -12.87 -3.33 8.91
C ARG A 59 -14.09 -3.50 8.00
N LEU A 60 -14.00 -3.03 6.77
CA LEU A 60 -15.06 -3.12 5.75
C LEU A 60 -15.07 -4.48 5.01
N ARG A 61 -14.09 -5.35 5.25
CA ARG A 61 -13.86 -6.60 4.49
C ARG A 61 -13.78 -6.35 2.97
N ASP A 62 -13.17 -5.23 2.59
CA ASP A 62 -13.01 -4.79 1.20
C ASP A 62 -11.69 -5.35 0.64
N SER A 63 -11.73 -6.55 0.05
CA SER A 63 -10.55 -7.21 -0.51
C SER A 63 -9.90 -6.42 -1.65
N PHE A 64 -10.68 -5.67 -2.43
CA PHE A 64 -10.14 -4.82 -3.49
C PHE A 64 -9.34 -3.65 -2.89
N GLY A 65 -9.94 -2.95 -1.93
CA GLY A 65 -9.27 -1.88 -1.20
C GLY A 65 -8.03 -2.35 -0.44
N ILE A 66 -8.05 -3.57 0.10
CA ILE A 66 -6.87 -4.18 0.75
C ILE A 66 -5.76 -4.42 -0.27
N ALA A 67 -6.07 -5.06 -1.41
CA ALA A 67 -5.07 -5.32 -2.45
C ALA A 67 -4.41 -4.02 -2.94
N LEU A 68 -5.23 -2.98 -3.14
CA LEU A 68 -4.79 -1.66 -3.53
C LEU A 68 -3.88 -0.99 -2.47
N GLY A 69 -4.28 -1.05 -1.20
CA GLY A 69 -3.49 -0.49 -0.10
C GLY A 69 -2.15 -1.22 0.11
N LEU A 70 -2.10 -2.53 -0.13
CA LEU A 70 -0.88 -3.33 -0.05
C LEU A 70 0.12 -2.96 -1.15
N ASP A 71 -0.34 -2.71 -2.38
CA ASP A 71 0.53 -2.26 -3.47
C ASP A 71 1.15 -0.87 -3.17
N LEU A 72 0.34 0.07 -2.64
CA LEU A 72 0.82 1.39 -2.23
C LEU A 72 1.81 1.32 -1.07
N LEU A 73 1.51 0.49 -0.06
CA LEU A 73 2.39 0.31 1.09
C LEU A 73 3.72 -0.33 0.66
N ALA A 74 3.68 -1.35 -0.19
CA ALA A 74 4.89 -2.00 -0.70
C ALA A 74 5.75 -1.01 -1.51
N ALA A 75 5.12 -0.17 -2.35
CA ALA A 75 5.81 0.87 -3.09
C ALA A 75 6.49 1.90 -2.15
N ALA A 76 5.78 2.33 -1.11
CA ALA A 76 6.33 3.23 -0.09
C ALA A 76 7.52 2.61 0.66
N ILE A 77 7.42 1.34 1.06
CA ILE A 77 8.50 0.60 1.73
C ILE A 77 9.71 0.41 0.80
N ALA A 78 9.48 0.13 -0.48
CA ALA A 78 10.55 0.04 -1.48
C ALA A 78 11.29 1.38 -1.63
N ALA A 79 10.54 2.49 -1.66
CA ALA A 79 11.11 3.84 -1.73
C ALA A 79 11.91 4.24 -0.47
N GLN A 80 11.65 3.62 0.68
CA GLN A 80 12.47 3.73 1.90
C GLN A 80 13.73 2.84 1.86
N GLY A 81 13.92 2.03 0.81
CA GLY A 81 15.07 1.13 0.66
C GLY A 81 14.90 -0.25 1.31
N ALA A 82 13.75 -0.56 1.90
CA ALA A 82 13.48 -1.83 2.57
C ALA A 82 12.95 -2.90 1.59
N GLY A 83 13.75 -3.22 0.57
CA GLY A 83 13.33 -4.07 -0.57
C GLY A 83 12.80 -5.46 -0.19
N ALA A 84 13.36 -6.10 0.84
CA ALA A 84 12.88 -7.42 1.30
C ALA A 84 11.49 -7.34 1.94
N GLN A 85 11.22 -6.27 2.69
CA GLN A 85 9.91 -6.05 3.30
C GLN A 85 8.88 -5.68 2.22
N ALA A 86 9.24 -4.81 1.28
CA ALA A 86 8.41 -4.46 0.14
C ALA A 86 7.99 -5.69 -0.66
N ALA A 87 8.96 -6.58 -0.96
CA ALA A 87 8.70 -7.84 -1.68
C ALA A 87 7.69 -8.72 -0.94
N ARG A 88 7.82 -8.88 0.39
CA ARG A 88 6.83 -9.64 1.19
C ARG A 88 5.43 -9.02 1.10
N VAL A 89 5.32 -7.70 1.23
CA VAL A 89 4.02 -7.00 1.17
C VAL A 89 3.40 -7.13 -0.22
N TYR A 90 4.19 -7.02 -1.30
CA TYR A 90 3.73 -7.31 -2.65
C TYR A 90 3.23 -8.76 -2.80
N GLY A 91 3.89 -9.72 -2.16
CA GLY A 91 3.45 -11.11 -2.16
C GLY A 91 2.08 -11.28 -1.50
N THR A 92 1.87 -10.64 -0.35
CA THR A 92 0.56 -10.62 0.31
C THR A 92 -0.50 -9.92 -0.56
N GLY A 93 -0.16 -8.78 -1.18
CA GLY A 93 -1.04 -8.07 -2.11
C GLY A 93 -1.46 -8.95 -3.29
N HIS A 94 -0.53 -9.74 -3.84
CA HIS A 94 -0.83 -10.71 -4.88
C HIS A 94 -1.86 -11.76 -4.45
N ALA A 95 -1.82 -12.24 -3.20
CA ALA A 95 -2.82 -13.16 -2.68
C ALA A 95 -4.23 -12.52 -2.66
N TYR A 96 -4.36 -11.27 -2.23
CA TYR A 96 -5.65 -10.55 -2.27
C TYR A 96 -6.13 -10.28 -3.70
N TRP A 97 -5.24 -9.91 -4.62
CA TRP A 97 -5.60 -9.73 -6.04
C TRP A 97 -6.13 -11.02 -6.68
N ARG A 98 -5.60 -12.19 -6.30
CA ARG A 98 -6.16 -13.49 -6.74
C ARG A 98 -7.59 -13.70 -6.23
N MET A 99 -7.88 -13.32 -4.98
CA MET A 99 -9.24 -13.43 -4.41
C MET A 99 -10.25 -12.51 -5.10
N VAL A 100 -9.81 -11.34 -5.56
CA VAL A 100 -10.63 -10.38 -6.33
C VAL A 100 -10.97 -10.92 -7.73
N GLY A 101 -10.17 -11.85 -8.26
CA GLY A 101 -10.38 -12.45 -9.59
C GLY A 101 -9.97 -11.55 -10.76
N HIS A 102 -9.38 -10.38 -10.47
CA HIS A 102 -8.90 -9.46 -11.50
C HIS A 102 -7.59 -8.77 -11.08
N PRO A 103 -6.42 -9.38 -11.35
CA PRO A 103 -5.16 -8.74 -11.00
C PRO A 103 -5.01 -7.41 -11.76
N GLN A 104 -4.87 -6.32 -11.00
CA GLN A 104 -4.44 -4.99 -11.47
C GLN A 104 -5.36 -4.24 -12.45
N ARG A 105 -6.57 -4.72 -12.79
CA ARG A 105 -7.49 -3.96 -13.67
C ARG A 105 -8.08 -2.69 -13.07
N GLY A 106 -7.92 -2.47 -11.75
CA GLY A 106 -8.56 -1.35 -11.06
C GLY A 106 -7.75 -0.05 -11.00
N THR A 107 -6.44 -0.08 -11.26
CA THR A 107 -5.53 1.04 -10.96
C THR A 107 -4.33 1.13 -11.91
N PRO A 108 -4.56 1.49 -13.19
CA PRO A 108 -3.49 1.60 -14.19
C PRO A 108 -2.37 2.57 -13.79
N GLU A 109 -2.67 3.60 -12.98
CA GLU A 109 -1.68 4.53 -12.44
C GLU A 109 -0.65 3.89 -11.50
N LEU A 110 -0.96 2.73 -10.90
CA LEU A 110 -0.05 2.03 -10.00
C LEU A 110 0.85 1.00 -10.69
N GLY A 111 0.54 0.60 -11.92
CA GLY A 111 1.37 -0.33 -12.69
C GLY A 111 2.83 0.15 -12.81
N PRO A 112 3.08 1.35 -13.35
CA PRO A 112 4.44 1.91 -13.46
C PRO A 112 5.12 2.13 -12.11
N VAL A 113 4.35 2.48 -11.07
CA VAL A 113 4.87 2.64 -9.70
C VAL A 113 5.38 1.31 -9.17
N ARG A 114 4.59 0.24 -9.33
CA ARG A 114 4.97 -1.12 -8.93
C ARG A 114 6.21 -1.60 -9.66
N GLU A 115 6.28 -1.43 -10.97
CA GLU A 115 7.44 -1.81 -11.77
C GLU A 115 8.73 -1.11 -11.29
N ARG A 116 8.65 0.21 -11.07
CA ARG A 116 9.78 0.98 -10.53
C ARG A 116 10.21 0.49 -9.15
N CYS A 117 9.26 0.27 -8.24
CA CYS A 117 9.55 -0.17 -6.88
C CYS A 117 10.10 -1.61 -6.84
N GLU A 118 9.64 -2.49 -7.73
CA GLU A 118 10.20 -3.83 -7.90
C GLU A 118 11.66 -3.75 -8.36
N LEU A 119 11.96 -2.95 -9.39
CA LEU A 119 13.33 -2.73 -9.86
C LEU A 119 14.25 -2.18 -8.75
N GLN A 120 13.77 -1.19 -8.00
CA GLN A 120 14.52 -0.63 -6.86
C GLN A 120 14.78 -1.67 -5.77
N SER A 121 13.76 -2.47 -5.44
CA SER A 121 13.89 -3.52 -4.43
C SER A 121 14.89 -4.59 -4.87
N ARG A 122 14.80 -5.04 -6.13
CA ARG A 122 15.74 -6.00 -6.72
C ARG A 122 17.17 -5.45 -6.75
N ALA A 123 17.36 -4.18 -7.08
CA ALA A 123 18.67 -3.55 -7.02
C ALA A 123 19.24 -3.51 -5.59
N ALA A 124 18.40 -3.29 -4.58
CA ALA A 124 18.82 -3.22 -3.18
C ALA A 124 19.19 -4.57 -2.57
N ILE A 125 18.45 -5.64 -2.89
CA ILE A 125 18.58 -6.95 -2.22
C ILE A 125 18.96 -8.12 -3.14
N ARG A 126 19.13 -7.88 -4.44
CA ARG A 126 19.30 -8.89 -5.51
C ARG A 126 18.01 -9.66 -5.83
N ASP A 127 17.95 -10.18 -7.05
CA ASP A 127 16.75 -10.81 -7.62
C ASP A 127 16.29 -12.05 -6.86
N ASP A 128 17.22 -12.89 -6.43
CA ASP A 128 16.93 -14.15 -5.75
C ASP A 128 16.35 -13.90 -4.35
N ALA A 129 16.86 -12.90 -3.63
CA ALA A 129 16.32 -12.53 -2.33
C ALA A 129 14.94 -11.86 -2.46
N TYR A 130 14.74 -11.03 -3.48
CA TYR A 130 13.43 -10.45 -3.78
C TYR A 130 12.40 -11.55 -4.04
N GLN A 131 12.74 -12.49 -4.93
CA GLN A 131 11.85 -13.58 -5.30
C GLN A 131 11.45 -14.43 -4.08
N ARG A 132 12.41 -14.83 -3.24
CA ARG A 132 12.11 -15.58 -2.00
C ARG A 132 11.21 -14.79 -1.04
N ALA A 133 11.44 -13.50 -0.88
CA ALA A 133 10.62 -12.66 -0.01
C ALA A 133 9.19 -12.51 -0.55
N PHE A 134 9.04 -12.32 -1.87
CA PHE A 134 7.75 -12.25 -2.55
C PHE A 134 6.99 -13.58 -2.45
N GLU A 135 7.62 -14.70 -2.75
CA GLU A 135 7.04 -16.05 -2.60
C GLU A 135 6.57 -16.33 -1.18
N ARG A 136 7.37 -15.95 -0.17
CA ARG A 136 6.95 -16.09 1.22
C ARG A 136 5.70 -15.28 1.54
N GLY A 137 5.63 -14.03 1.09
CA GLY A 137 4.44 -13.19 1.26
C GLY A 137 3.19 -13.75 0.55
N GLN A 138 3.38 -14.46 -0.57
CA GLN A 138 2.30 -15.12 -1.31
C GLN A 138 1.82 -16.42 -0.67
N SER A 139 2.75 -17.20 -0.10
CA SER A 139 2.45 -18.51 0.50
C SER A 139 1.87 -18.40 1.90
N ASP A 140 2.21 -17.33 2.61
CA ASP A 140 1.65 -17.04 3.93
C ASP A 140 0.13 -16.84 3.84
N ASN A 141 -0.57 -17.12 4.94
CA ASN A 141 -1.99 -16.78 5.05
C ASN A 141 -2.17 -15.27 4.80
N ALA A 142 -3.05 -14.90 3.87
CA ALA A 142 -3.22 -13.51 3.44
C ALA A 142 -3.59 -12.57 4.61
N GLU A 143 -4.42 -13.01 5.55
CA GLU A 143 -4.77 -12.23 6.74
C GLU A 143 -3.58 -12.07 7.70
N VAL A 144 -2.73 -13.09 7.83
CA VAL A 144 -1.47 -12.97 8.62
C VAL A 144 -0.52 -11.97 7.97
N GLY A 145 -0.38 -12.02 6.64
CA GLY A 145 0.40 -11.06 5.87
C GLY A 145 -0.14 -9.64 6.01
N LEU A 146 -1.46 -9.46 5.94
CA LEU A 146 -2.10 -8.15 6.15
C LEU A 146 -1.89 -7.64 7.58
N ALA A 147 -2.04 -8.50 8.60
CA ALA A 147 -1.77 -8.12 9.98
C ALA A 147 -0.30 -7.73 10.18
N ALA A 148 0.65 -8.40 9.52
CA ALA A 148 2.05 -7.98 9.51
C ALA A 148 2.24 -6.61 8.82
N ALA A 149 1.58 -6.40 7.68
CA ALA A 149 1.60 -5.13 6.96
C ALA A 149 0.89 -3.97 7.70
N LEU A 150 0.05 -4.26 8.69
CA LEU A 150 -0.57 -3.25 9.56
C LEU A 150 0.28 -2.90 10.79
N ARG A 151 1.20 -3.79 11.21
CA ARG A 151 2.11 -3.50 12.31
C ARG A 151 3.17 -2.50 11.88
N THR A 152 3.22 -1.36 12.56
CA THR A 152 4.33 -0.40 12.42
C THR A 152 5.58 -1.06 13.00
N GLU A 153 6.57 -1.37 12.17
CA GLU A 153 7.91 -1.63 12.67
C GLU A 153 8.46 -0.27 13.12
N LEU A 154 8.29 0.06 14.40
CA LEU A 154 9.12 1.06 15.06
C LEU A 154 10.53 0.47 15.06
N HIS A 155 11.36 0.89 14.13
CA HIS A 155 12.80 0.79 14.30
C HIS A 155 13.16 1.77 15.42
N LEU A 156 13.35 1.23 16.63
CA LEU A 156 14.00 1.91 17.74
C LEU A 156 15.47 2.18 17.41
#